data_AF-A0A7C6E7T8-F1
#
_entry.id   AF-A0A7C6E7T8-F1
#
_cell.length_a   1.000
_cell.length_b   1.000
_cell.length_c   1.000
_cell.angle_alpha   90.00
_cell.angle_beta   90.00
_cell.angle_gamma   90.00
#
_symmetry.space_group_name_H-M   'P 1'
#
loop_
_entity.id
_entity.type
_entity.pdbx_description
1 polymer ?
#
loop_
_entity_poly.entity_id
_entity_poly.type
_entity_poly.pdbx_seq_one_letter_code
_entity_poly.pdbx_strand_id
1 'polypeptide(L)'
;MRKTALLLLLLATLLPAQFPREEPEWKLPSGKSQKEEILKADYEQSLRDAERLLKLSEEFKSELEKQGRHVLSVQTLRKIEEIERLARRIRSRLRRF
;
A
#
# COMPACT_ATOMS: atom_id res chain seq x y z
N MET A 1 -29.49 -29.86 41.53
CA MET A 1 -28.40 -29.52 40.59
C MET A 1 -28.83 -29.80 39.15
N ARG A 2 -29.56 -28.88 38.47
CA ARG A 2 -29.91 -29.01 37.03
C ARG A 2 -30.11 -27.64 36.33
N LYS A 3 -29.46 -26.57 36.83
CA LYS A 3 -29.56 -25.21 36.23
C LYS A 3 -28.43 -24.88 35.25
N THR A 4 -27.55 -25.83 34.94
CA THR A 4 -26.40 -25.64 34.05
C THR A 4 -26.70 -25.96 32.59
N ALA A 5 -27.84 -26.59 32.28
CA ALA A 5 -28.18 -26.97 30.91
C ALA A 5 -28.78 -25.83 30.06
N LEU A 6 -29.16 -24.69 30.66
CA LEU A 6 -29.72 -23.56 29.93
C LEU A 6 -28.69 -22.49 29.52
N LEU A 7 -27.44 -22.59 30.01
CA LEU A 7 -26.41 -21.56 29.79
C LEU A 7 -25.50 -21.84 28.59
N LEU A 8 -25.67 -22.97 27.89
CA LEU A 8 -24.87 -23.31 26.71
C LEU A 8 -25.60 -23.09 25.38
N LEU A 9 -26.91 -22.81 25.41
CA LEU A 9 -27.68 -22.53 24.19
C LEU A 9 -27.76 -21.04 23.84
N LEU A 10 -27.30 -20.14 24.73
CA LEU A 10 -27.38 -18.69 24.51
C LEU A 10 -26.05 -18.05 24.08
N LEU A 11 -24.96 -18.82 23.95
CA LEU A 11 -23.63 -18.29 23.62
C LEU A 11 -23.20 -18.52 22.16
N ALA A 12 -24.01 -19.24 21.36
CA ALA A 12 -23.69 -19.53 19.96
C ALA A 12 -24.13 -18.42 18.97
N THR A 13 -24.84 -17.39 19.42
CA THR A 13 -25.40 -16.33 18.55
C THR A 13 -24.54 -15.07 18.46
N LEU A 14 -23.36 -15.03 19.08
CA LEU A 14 -22.52 -13.83 19.20
C LEU A 14 -21.20 -13.87 18.42
N LEU A 15 -20.96 -14.93 17.64
CA LEU A 15 -19.87 -14.91 16.66
C LEU A 15 -20.44 -14.37 15.34
N PRO A 16 -20.13 -13.13 14.91
CA PRO A 16 -20.35 -12.77 13.52
C PRO A 16 -19.53 -13.77 12.72
N ALA A 17 -20.20 -14.62 11.96
CA ALA A 17 -19.54 -15.49 11.02
C ALA A 17 -18.83 -14.57 10.01
N GLN A 18 -17.52 -14.38 10.23
CA GLN A 18 -16.62 -13.76 9.26
C GLN A 18 -16.40 -14.77 8.14
N PHE A 19 -17.47 -15.10 7.41
CA PHE A 19 -17.30 -15.67 6.09
C PHE A 19 -16.58 -14.61 5.26
N PRO A 20 -15.42 -14.90 4.65
CA PRO A 20 -14.84 -13.99 3.70
C PRO A 20 -15.90 -13.74 2.63
N ARG A 21 -16.42 -12.51 2.57
CA ARG A 21 -17.29 -12.10 1.47
C ARG A 21 -16.43 -12.16 0.22
N GLU A 22 -16.63 -13.16 -0.62
CA GLU A 22 -16.14 -13.12 -1.99
C GLU A 22 -16.80 -11.92 -2.66
N GLU A 23 -16.03 -10.84 -2.79
CA GLU A 23 -16.50 -9.66 -3.52
C GLU A 23 -16.78 -10.07 -4.98
N PRO A 24 -17.92 -9.66 -5.54
CA PRO A 24 -18.31 -10.06 -6.89
C PRO A 24 -17.23 -9.65 -7.90
N GLU A 25 -16.71 -10.62 -8.64
CA GLU A 25 -15.65 -10.40 -9.62
C GLU A 25 -16.21 -9.69 -10.86
N TRP A 26 -16.05 -8.37 -10.93
CA TRP A 26 -16.43 -7.59 -12.10
C TRP A 26 -15.54 -7.93 -13.30
N LYS A 27 -16.15 -8.36 -14.40
CA LYS A 27 -15.48 -8.65 -15.68
C LYS A 27 -15.60 -7.45 -16.61
N LEU A 28 -14.51 -7.15 -17.31
CA LEU A 28 -14.48 -6.11 -18.35
C LEU A 28 -15.25 -6.59 -19.60
N PRO A 29 -15.70 -5.68 -20.49
CA PRO A 29 -16.33 -6.04 -21.77
C PRO A 29 -15.45 -6.93 -22.67
N SER A 30 -14.15 -6.97 -22.43
CA SER A 30 -13.17 -7.85 -23.08
C SER A 30 -13.09 -9.27 -22.49
N GLY A 31 -13.86 -9.58 -21.44
CA GLY A 31 -13.88 -10.88 -20.77
C GLY A 31 -12.82 -11.08 -19.68
N LYS A 32 -11.90 -10.14 -19.51
CA LYS A 32 -10.85 -10.19 -18.46
C LYS A 32 -11.37 -9.79 -17.08
N SER A 33 -10.75 -10.29 -16.01
CA SER A 33 -11.02 -9.85 -14.64
C SER A 33 -10.57 -8.39 -14.47
N GLN A 34 -11.48 -7.51 -14.04
CA GLN A 34 -11.15 -6.11 -13.76
C GLN A 34 -10.11 -6.01 -12.64
N LYS A 35 -10.19 -6.91 -11.64
CA LYS A 35 -9.29 -6.95 -10.51
C LYS A 35 -7.86 -7.27 -10.93
N GLU A 36 -7.67 -8.27 -11.81
CA GLU A 36 -6.36 -8.65 -12.32
C GLU A 36 -5.71 -7.55 -13.16
N GLU A 37 -6.48 -6.85 -14.00
CA GLU A 37 -5.95 -5.76 -14.80
C GLU A 37 -5.56 -4.55 -13.93
N ILE A 38 -6.32 -4.25 -12.87
CA ILE A 38 -5.93 -3.24 -11.86
C ILE A 38 -4.65 -3.66 -11.13
N LEU A 39 -4.54 -4.93 -10.72
CA LEU A 39 -3.35 -5.48 -10.06
C LEU A 39 -2.10 -5.32 -10.93
N LYS A 40 -2.21 -5.69 -12.20
CA LYS A 40 -1.11 -5.55 -13.16
C LYS A 40 -0.70 -4.08 -13.33
N ALA A 41 -1.66 -3.18 -13.50
CA ALA A 41 -1.39 -1.75 -13.66
C ALA A 41 -0.74 -1.15 -12.41
N ASP A 42 -1.21 -1.52 -11.21
CA ASP A 42 -0.65 -1.07 -9.93
C ASP A 42 0.78 -1.60 -9.72
N TYR A 43 1.07 -2.83 -10.14
CA TYR A 43 2.41 -3.41 -10.11
C TYR A 43 3.37 -2.67 -11.04
N GLU A 44 3.00 -2.49 -12.31
CA GLU A 44 3.81 -1.75 -13.28
C GLU A 44 4.08 -0.32 -12.83
N GLN A 45 3.06 0.34 -12.25
CA GLN A 45 3.23 1.68 -11.69
C GLN A 45 4.16 1.67 -10.48
N SER A 46 4.10 0.65 -9.64
CA SER A 46 5.00 0.51 -8.48
C SER A 46 6.46 0.32 -8.91
N LEU A 47 6.72 -0.40 -10.00
CA LEU A 47 8.05 -0.51 -10.61
C LEU A 47 8.58 0.86 -11.08
N ARG A 48 7.78 1.60 -11.85
CA ARG A 48 8.14 2.95 -12.31
C ARG A 48 8.44 3.90 -11.16
N ASP A 49 7.64 3.83 -10.10
CA ASP A 49 7.83 4.67 -8.92
C ASP A 49 9.07 4.25 -8.11
N ALA A 50 9.45 2.97 -8.11
CA ALA A 50 10.70 2.50 -7.52
C ALA A 50 11.93 2.99 -8.31
N GLU A 51 11.89 2.98 -9.64
CA GLU A 51 12.95 3.56 -10.48
C GLU A 51 13.11 5.07 -10.22
N ARG A 52 11.98 5.79 -10.12
CA ARG A 52 12.01 7.22 -9.77
C ARG A 52 12.56 7.46 -8.37
N LEU A 53 12.27 6.59 -7.41
CA LEU A 53 12.81 6.68 -6.05
C LEU A 53 14.33 6.52 -6.05
N LEU A 54 14.86 5.57 -6.82
CA LEU A 54 16.30 5.38 -6.99
C LEU A 54 16.93 6.65 -7.56
N LYS A 55 16.41 7.17 -8.67
CA LYS A 55 16.91 8.38 -9.32
C LYS A 55 16.92 9.59 -8.39
N LEU A 56 15.82 9.85 -7.69
CA LEU A 56 15.74 10.97 -6.74
C LEU A 56 16.76 10.84 -5.60
N SER A 57 17.00 9.60 -5.15
CA SER A 57 17.96 9.31 -4.09
C SER A 57 19.41 9.54 -4.55
N GLU A 58 19.74 9.16 -5.78
CA GLU A 58 21.05 9.43 -6.40
C GLU A 58 21.28 10.94 -6.56
N GLU A 59 20.27 11.68 -7.04
CA GLU A 59 20.33 13.13 -7.15
C GLU A 59 20.51 13.81 -5.78
N PHE A 60 19.76 13.36 -4.77
CA PHE A 60 19.88 13.85 -3.40
C PHE A 60 21.31 13.64 -2.85
N LYS A 61 21.88 12.45 -3.04
CA LYS A 61 23.26 12.16 -2.66
C LYS A 61 24.24 13.08 -3.39
N SER A 62 24.09 13.25 -4.71
CA SER A 62 24.98 14.11 -5.50
C SER A 62 24.90 15.58 -5.06
N GLU A 63 23.71 16.08 -4.71
CA GLU A 63 23.55 17.43 -4.18
C GLU A 63 24.29 17.60 -2.84
N LEU A 64 24.20 16.62 -1.93
CA LEU A 64 24.94 16.65 -0.66
C LEU A 64 26.46 16.60 -0.87
N GLU A 65 26.95 15.77 -1.78
CA GLU A 65 28.38 15.68 -2.12
C GLU A 65 28.92 17.00 -2.69
N LYS A 66 28.10 17.73 -3.47
CA LYS A 66 28.46 19.02 -4.07
C LYS A 66 28.41 20.19 -3.09
N GLN A 67 27.41 20.21 -2.19
CA GLN A 67 27.18 21.34 -1.28
C GLN A 67 28.06 21.30 -0.03
N GLY A 68 28.65 20.14 0.29
CA GLY A 68 29.51 19.98 1.46
C GLY A 68 28.76 20.08 2.79
N ARG A 69 29.50 20.26 3.90
CA ARG A 69 28.96 20.12 5.26
C ARG A 69 28.04 21.27 5.74
N HIS A 70 28.05 22.42 5.06
CA HIS A 70 27.49 23.66 5.62
C HIS A 70 26.36 24.32 4.82
N VAL A 71 25.90 23.71 3.72
CA VAL A 71 24.80 24.27 2.93
C VAL A 71 23.79 23.17 2.64
N LEU A 72 22.73 23.07 3.45
CA LEU A 72 21.53 22.37 3.04
C LEU A 72 20.68 23.35 2.24
N SER A 73 20.71 23.22 0.92
CA SER A 73 19.88 24.07 0.07
C SER A 73 18.39 23.77 0.26
N VAL A 74 17.54 24.78 0.04
CA VAL A 74 16.08 24.59 -0.02
C VAL A 74 15.70 23.53 -1.08
N GLN A 75 16.49 23.41 -2.14
CA GLN A 75 16.31 22.40 -3.17
C GLN A 75 16.50 20.98 -2.63
N THR A 76 17.53 20.74 -1.83
CA THR A 76 17.81 19.44 -1.21
C THR A 76 16.70 19.04 -0.22
N LEU A 77 16.16 20.01 0.53
CA LEU A 77 14.99 19.79 1.39
C LEU A 77 13.74 19.41 0.59
N ARG A 78 13.46 20.10 -0.52
CA ARG A 78 12.33 19.76 -1.39
C ARG A 78 12.49 18.36 -2.01
N LYS A 79 13.72 17.96 -2.32
CA LYS A 79 14.01 16.67 -2.92
C LYS A 79 13.77 15.51 -1.95
N ILE A 80 14.17 15.66 -0.68
CA ILE A 80 13.86 14.65 0.35
C ILE A 80 12.36 14.57 0.63
N GLU A 81 11.62 15.69 0.62
CA GLU A 81 10.15 15.66 0.71
C GLU A 81 9.49 14.90 -0.45
N GLU A 82 10.02 15.04 -1.67
CA GLU A 82 9.51 14.30 -2.83
C GLU A 82 9.76 12.80 -2.68
N ILE A 83 10.93 12.41 -2.20
CA ILE A 83 11.28 11.02 -1.85
C ILE A 83 10.28 10.47 -0.83
N GLU A 84 9.99 11.20 0.25
CA GLU A 84 9.03 10.77 1.27
C GLU A 84 7.61 10.58 0.70
N ARG A 85 7.14 11.53 -0.12
CA ARG A 85 5.83 11.44 -0.78
C ARG A 85 5.77 10.24 -1.72
N LEU A 86 6.84 9.97 -2.47
CA LEU A 86 6.90 8.83 -3.37
C LEU A 86 6.90 7.50 -2.61
N ALA A 87 7.73 7.38 -1.56
CA ALA A 87 7.78 6.21 -0.71
C ALA A 87 6.42 5.91 -0.05
N ARG A 88 5.72 6.93 0.44
CA ARG A 88 4.36 6.79 0.99
C ARG A 88 3.35 6.26 -0.04
N ARG A 89 3.42 6.72 -1.29
CA ARG A 89 2.54 6.26 -2.38
C ARG A 89 2.80 4.79 -2.74
N ILE A 90 4.06 4.40 -2.87
CA ILE A 90 4.45 3.00 -3.10
C ILE A 90 3.91 2.11 -1.98
N ARG A 91 4.20 2.46 -0.72
CA ARG A 91 3.70 1.71 0.45
C ARG A 91 2.17 1.59 0.46
N SER A 92 1.46 2.66 0.10
CA SER A 92 -0.02 2.66 0.10
C SER A 92 -0.61 1.73 -0.97
N ARG A 93 0.04 1.61 -2.14
CA ARG A 93 -0.33 0.61 -3.16
C ARG A 93 -0.05 -0.81 -2.69
N LEU A 94 1.15 -1.06 -2.15
CA LEU A 94 1.55 -2.39 -1.71
C LEU A 94 0.65 -2.95 -0.60
N ARG A 95 0.11 -2.10 0.29
CA ARG A 95 -0.83 -2.53 1.35
C ARG A 95 -2.24 -2.86 0.87
N ARG A 96 -2.59 -2.56 -0.38
CA ARG A 96 -3.88 -2.97 -0.95
C ARG A 96 -3.90 -4.44 -1.37
N PHE A 97 -2.74 -5.09 -1.34
CA PHE A 97 -2.50 -6.48 -1.70
C PHE A 97 -1.93 -7.22 -0.49
#